data_AF-A0A9Q1ERY2-F1
#
_entry.id   AF-A0A9Q1ERY2-F1
#
_cell.length_a   1.000
_cell.length_b   1.000
_cell.length_c   1.000
_cell.angle_alpha   90.00
_cell.angle_beta   90.00
_cell.angle_gamma   90.00
#
_symmetry.space_group_name_H-M   'P 1'
#
loop_
_entity.id
_entity.type
_entity.pdbx_description
1 polymer ?
#
loop_
_entity_poly.entity_id
_entity_poly.type
_entity_poly.pdbx_seq_one_letter_code
_entity_poly.pdbx_strand_id
1 'polypeptide(L)'
;MSFVNNINTFNCRFDSRLLRECKSAGVSFSSRLEREEISQLVTEDKVVRKVNPSKALGPDHVEVRILKECSGELTGALCQLFNNSLHEHSVPSSWKRSEIRPIPKKSNPEELNDCCRPVALTSVVVKCMERLVLPRLMTQVRPSLDALQFVYGQNQSVEDGS
;
A
#
# COMPACT_ATOMS: atom_id res chain seq x y z
N MET A 1 -14.74 22.72 1.60
CA MET A 1 -13.74 21.75 2.14
C MET A 1 -14.26 20.29 2.20
N SER A 2 -15.20 19.85 1.35
CA SER A 2 -15.85 18.53 1.51
C SER A 2 -15.36 17.44 0.54
N PHE A 3 -14.73 17.80 -0.58
CA PHE A 3 -14.34 16.83 -1.62
C PHE A 3 -13.06 16.06 -1.28
N VAL A 4 -12.03 16.75 -0.79
CA VAL A 4 -10.74 16.15 -0.41
C VAL A 4 -10.91 15.14 0.74
N ASN A 5 -11.74 15.49 1.73
CA ASN A 5 -12.08 14.58 2.83
C ASN A 5 -12.85 13.34 2.35
N ASN A 6 -13.70 13.46 1.32
CA ASN A 6 -14.44 12.33 0.77
C ASN A 6 -13.53 11.34 0.02
N ILE A 7 -12.55 11.83 -0.75
CA ILE A 7 -11.61 10.95 -1.46
C ILE A 7 -10.63 10.28 -0.48
N ASN A 8 -10.18 10.99 0.55
CA ASN A 8 -9.36 10.38 1.61
C ASN A 8 -10.13 9.26 2.32
N THR A 9 -11.46 9.39 2.45
CA THR A 9 -12.34 8.35 2.99
C THR A 9 -12.57 7.21 1.98
N PHE A 10 -12.52 7.46 0.67
CA PHE A 10 -12.69 6.44 -0.37
C PHE A 10 -11.58 5.37 -0.33
N ASN A 11 -10.34 5.73 0.01
CA ASN A 11 -9.26 4.76 0.23
C ASN A 11 -9.45 3.89 1.50
N CYS A 12 -10.38 4.24 2.39
CA CYS A 12 -10.75 3.41 3.54
C CYS A 12 -11.71 2.26 3.17
N ARG A 13 -12.06 2.06 1.89
CA ARG A 13 -13.02 1.04 1.42
C ARG A 13 -12.57 -0.42 1.55
N PHE A 14 -11.40 -0.72 2.10
CA PHE A 14 -11.06 -2.07 2.59
C PHE A 14 -11.89 -2.41 3.84
N ASP A 15 -13.21 -2.31 3.71
CA ASP A 15 -14.19 -2.60 4.73
C ASP A 15 -14.66 -4.06 4.58
N SER A 16 -15.17 -4.60 5.67
CA SER A 16 -15.84 -5.90 5.81
C SER A 16 -16.93 -6.20 4.77
N ARG A 17 -17.36 -5.20 3.98
CA ARG A 17 -18.28 -5.35 2.83
C ARG A 17 -17.60 -5.96 1.61
N LEU A 18 -16.40 -5.52 1.23
CA LEU A 18 -15.64 -6.14 0.13
C LEU A 18 -15.28 -7.59 0.46
N LEU A 19 -14.91 -7.89 1.72
CA LEU A 19 -14.67 -9.26 2.17
C LEU A 19 -15.91 -10.16 2.07
N ARG A 20 -17.11 -9.60 2.27
CA ARG A 20 -18.38 -10.31 2.07
C ARG A 20 -18.67 -10.55 0.59
N GLU A 21 -18.43 -9.56 -0.25
CA GLU A 21 -18.57 -9.66 -1.70
C GLU A 21 -17.59 -10.68 -2.30
N CYS A 22 -16.31 -10.66 -1.90
CA CYS A 22 -15.32 -11.65 -2.32
C CYS A 22 -15.69 -13.08 -1.89
N LYS A 23 -16.21 -13.26 -0.66
CA LYS A 23 -16.72 -14.57 -0.21
C LYS A 23 -17.91 -15.04 -1.06
N SER A 24 -18.81 -14.13 -1.44
CA SER A 24 -19.94 -14.47 -2.32
C SER A 24 -19.54 -14.77 -3.77
N ALA A 25 -18.41 -14.22 -4.24
CA ALA A 25 -17.83 -14.49 -5.55
C ALA A 25 -16.95 -15.76 -5.60
N GLY A 26 -16.94 -16.57 -4.53
CA GLY A 26 -16.13 -17.80 -4.47
C GLY A 26 -14.63 -17.55 -4.30
N VAL A 27 -14.20 -16.31 -4.06
CA VAL A 27 -12.80 -15.97 -3.80
C VAL A 27 -12.48 -16.33 -2.35
N SER A 28 -11.93 -17.52 -2.17
CA SER A 28 -11.41 -18.00 -0.89
C SER A 28 -9.98 -17.52 -0.69
N PHE A 29 -9.79 -16.47 0.10
CA PHE A 29 -8.49 -16.19 0.68
C PHE A 29 -8.22 -17.19 1.81
N SER A 30 -7.03 -17.82 1.80
CA SER A 30 -6.55 -18.58 2.96
C SER A 30 -6.60 -17.67 4.18
N SER A 31 -7.56 -17.92 5.07
CA SER A 31 -8.00 -16.95 6.08
C SER A 31 -7.15 -16.97 7.35
N ARG A 32 -5.95 -17.57 7.31
CA ARG A 32 -5.06 -17.62 8.45
C ARG A 32 -3.62 -17.60 7.98
N LEU A 33 -2.93 -16.50 8.23
CA LEU A 33 -1.48 -16.52 8.32
C LEU A 33 -1.16 -17.06 9.71
N GLU A 34 -0.44 -18.18 9.78
CA GLU A 34 -0.02 -18.71 11.07
C GLU A 34 1.02 -17.76 11.71
N ARG A 35 1.11 -17.77 13.05
CA ARG A 35 1.97 -16.84 13.81
C ARG A 35 3.42 -16.83 13.32
N GLU A 36 3.96 -18.01 13.05
CA GLU A 36 5.32 -18.21 12.51
C GLU A 36 5.51 -17.57 11.13
N GLU A 37 4.50 -17.63 10.25
CA GLU A 37 4.59 -17.02 8.92
C GLU A 37 4.57 -15.50 9.00
N ILE A 38 3.75 -14.92 9.88
CA ILE A 38 3.71 -13.47 10.12
C ILE A 38 5.07 -12.96 10.62
N SER A 39 5.65 -13.68 11.59
CA SER A 39 6.97 -13.36 12.17
C SER A 39 8.10 -13.41 11.14
N GLN A 40 8.04 -14.32 10.16
CA GLN A 40 9.04 -14.42 9.09
C GLN A 40 8.87 -13.37 7.97
N LEU A 41 7.65 -12.86 7.78
CA LEU A 41 7.34 -11.81 6.81
C LEU A 41 7.93 -10.47 7.24
N VAL A 42 7.76 -10.11 8.52
CA VAL A 42 8.26 -8.87 9.10
C VAL A 42 9.46 -9.17 9.98
N THR A 43 10.64 -9.16 9.37
CA THR A 43 11.92 -9.16 10.11
C THR A 43 12.53 -7.77 10.09
N GLU A 44 13.26 -7.41 11.15
CA GLU A 44 13.93 -6.12 11.31
C GLU A 44 14.74 -5.73 10.06
N ASP A 45 15.48 -6.71 9.55
CA ASP A 45 16.26 -6.67 8.32
C ASP A 45 15.50 -6.26 7.05
N LYS A 46 14.18 -6.39 7.00
CA LYS A 46 13.38 -6.11 5.79
C LYS A 46 12.63 -4.78 5.87
N VAL A 47 12.43 -4.20 7.06
CA VAL A 47 11.50 -3.09 7.30
C VAL A 47 11.95 -1.78 6.63
N VAL A 48 13.20 -1.35 6.82
CA VAL A 48 13.63 0.01 6.42
C VAL A 48 14.55 0.02 5.18
N ARG A 49 15.15 -1.11 4.81
CA ARG A 49 16.27 -1.13 3.84
C ARG A 49 15.93 -0.69 2.41
N LYS A 50 14.65 -0.72 2.01
CA LYS A 50 14.22 -0.39 0.63
C LYS A 50 13.38 0.90 0.51
N VAL A 51 13.39 1.78 1.51
CA VAL A 51 12.62 3.03 1.41
C VAL A 51 13.38 4.08 0.57
N ASN A 52 12.71 4.62 -0.46
CA ASN A 52 13.30 5.64 -1.33
C ASN A 52 13.23 7.00 -0.61
N PRO A 53 14.37 7.67 -0.36
CA PRO A 53 14.44 8.91 0.41
C PRO A 53 13.77 10.11 -0.28
N SER A 54 13.61 10.08 -1.60
CA SER A 54 13.01 11.16 -2.40
C SER A 54 11.48 11.09 -2.45
N LYS A 55 10.84 10.23 -1.65
CA LYS A 55 9.38 10.11 -1.64
C LYS A 55 8.75 11.26 -0.87
N ALA A 56 7.66 11.78 -1.43
CA ALA A 56 6.85 12.80 -0.80
C ALA A 56 6.28 12.32 0.55
N LEU A 57 6.19 13.26 1.48
CA LEU A 57 5.62 13.12 2.81
C LEU A 57 4.15 12.69 2.75
N GLY A 58 3.78 11.81 3.67
CA GLY A 58 2.37 11.47 3.92
C GLY A 58 1.69 12.48 4.86
N PRO A 59 0.40 12.28 5.16
CA PRO A 59 -0.37 13.14 6.06
C PRO A 59 0.06 13.05 7.53
N ASP A 60 0.97 12.14 7.85
CA ASP A 60 1.61 11.95 9.16
C ASP A 60 2.90 12.77 9.32
N HIS A 61 3.35 13.45 8.26
CA HIS A 61 4.56 14.28 8.24
C HIS A 61 5.85 13.54 8.64
N VAL A 62 5.86 12.20 8.55
CA VAL A 62 7.05 11.39 8.83
C VAL A 62 7.95 11.39 7.60
N GLU A 63 9.13 12.01 7.73
CA GLU A 63 10.14 12.01 6.68
C GLU A 63 10.85 10.65 6.56
N VAL A 64 11.08 10.23 5.31
CA VAL A 64 11.87 9.03 5.01
C VAL A 64 13.30 9.16 5.57
N ARG A 65 13.83 10.39 5.60
CA ARG A 65 15.18 10.67 6.09
C ARG A 65 15.31 10.29 7.56
N ILE A 66 14.37 10.71 8.40
CA ILE A 66 14.33 10.38 9.83
C ILE A 66 14.23 8.85 10.01
N LEU A 67 13.38 8.18 9.22
CA LEU A 67 13.26 6.72 9.27
C LEU A 67 14.57 6.00 8.92
N LYS A 68 15.40 6.56 8.02
CA LYS A 68 16.71 5.98 7.68
C LYS A 68 17.76 6.27 8.74
N GLU A 69 17.82 7.51 9.22
CA GLU A 69 18.79 7.94 10.22
C GLU A 69 18.56 7.22 11.56
N CYS A 70 17.30 7.11 12.00
CA CYS A 70 16.90 6.40 13.21
C CYS A 70 16.50 4.93 12.94
N SER A 71 17.00 4.34 11.85
CA SER A 71 16.57 3.00 11.45
C SER A 71 16.95 1.94 12.48
N GLY A 72 18.08 2.07 13.17
CA GLY A 72 18.51 1.11 14.18
C GLY A 72 17.52 1.00 15.35
N GLU A 73 17.03 2.14 15.83
CA GLU A 73 16.12 2.22 16.98
C GLU A 73 14.67 1.96 16.58
N LEU A 74 14.25 2.47 15.42
CA LEU A 74 12.86 2.38 14.96
C LEU A 74 12.52 1.00 14.40
N THR A 75 13.49 0.25 13.89
CA THR A 75 13.22 -1.02 13.22
C THR A 75 12.54 -2.03 14.16
N GLY A 76 13.01 -2.18 15.41
CA GLY A 76 12.39 -3.08 16.38
C GLY A 76 10.95 -2.68 16.71
N ALA A 77 10.72 -1.38 16.96
CA ALA A 77 9.39 -0.86 17.27
C ALA A 77 8.41 -1.02 16.08
N LEU A 78 8.86 -0.71 14.86
CA LEU A 78 8.06 -0.88 13.65
C LEU A 78 7.77 -2.35 13.35
N CYS A 79 8.74 -3.24 13.57
CA CYS A 79 8.58 -4.68 13.43
C CYS A 79 7.47 -5.21 14.35
N GLN A 80 7.52 -4.85 15.64
CA GLN A 80 6.49 -5.21 16.61
C GLN A 80 5.12 -4.63 16.21
N LEU A 81 5.07 -3.36 15.79
CA LEU A 81 3.85 -2.70 15.37
C LEU A 81 3.19 -3.40 14.16
N PHE A 82 3.97 -3.77 13.14
CA PHE A 82 3.46 -4.48 11.98
C PHE A 82 3.00 -5.89 12.32
N ASN A 83 3.75 -6.63 13.14
CA ASN A 83 3.37 -7.97 13.58
C ASN A 83 2.07 -7.95 14.38
N ASN A 84 1.93 -7.00 15.31
CA ASN A 84 0.69 -6.81 16.08
C ASN A 84 -0.48 -6.46 15.15
N SER A 85 -0.26 -5.55 14.20
CA SER A 85 -1.29 -5.16 13.24
C SER A 85 -1.76 -6.33 12.35
N LEU A 86 -0.83 -7.17 11.89
CA LEU A 86 -1.15 -8.37 11.11
C LEU A 86 -1.88 -9.42 11.95
N HIS A 87 -1.50 -9.58 13.21
CA HIS A 87 -2.11 -10.53 14.16
C HIS A 87 -3.52 -10.10 14.59
N GLU A 88 -3.73 -8.82 14.86
CA GLU A 88 -5.02 -8.25 15.24
C GLU A 88 -5.94 -8.00 14.05
N HIS A 89 -5.45 -8.21 12.83
CA HIS A 89 -6.15 -7.88 11.58
C HIS A 89 -6.67 -6.44 11.54
N SER A 90 -5.93 -5.54 12.20
CA SER A 90 -6.34 -4.15 12.41
C SER A 90 -5.14 -3.23 12.23
N VAL A 91 -5.32 -2.15 11.48
CA VAL A 91 -4.32 -1.11 11.26
C VAL A 91 -4.75 0.18 11.95
N PRO A 92 -3.81 1.00 12.45
CA PRO A 92 -4.09 2.32 13.01
C PRO A 92 -4.94 3.18 12.08
N SER A 93 -5.82 4.02 12.65
CA SER A 93 -6.67 4.93 11.87
C SER A 93 -5.87 5.94 11.06
N SER A 94 -4.69 6.34 11.55
CA SER A 94 -3.75 7.22 10.83
C SER A 94 -3.24 6.58 9.53
N TRP A 95 -3.11 5.26 9.48
CA TRP A 95 -2.64 4.52 8.31
C TRP A 95 -3.69 4.40 7.21
N LYS A 96 -4.97 4.51 7.58
CA LYS A 96 -6.09 4.51 6.65
C LYS A 96 -6.27 5.86 5.94
N ARG A 97 -5.54 6.89 6.36
CA ARG A 97 -5.61 8.24 5.79
C ARG A 97 -4.57 8.41 4.68
N SER A 98 -4.99 9.04 3.59
CA SER A 98 -4.10 9.56 2.55
C SER A 98 -4.34 11.05 2.32
N GLU A 99 -3.41 11.71 1.64
CA GLU A 99 -3.56 13.09 1.15
C GLU A 99 -3.57 13.07 -0.38
N ILE A 100 -4.62 13.57 -1.01
CA ILE A 100 -4.69 13.65 -2.48
C ILE A 100 -3.97 14.89 -2.97
N ARG A 101 -2.93 14.71 -3.78
CA ARG A 101 -2.25 15.78 -4.52
C ARG A 101 -2.52 15.66 -6.02
N PRO A 102 -3.09 16.68 -6.67
CA PRO A 102 -3.24 16.70 -8.12
C PRO A 102 -1.87 16.92 -8.79
N ILE A 103 -1.52 16.06 -9.74
CA ILE A 103 -0.33 16.20 -10.59
C ILE A 103 -0.79 16.56 -12.01
N PRO A 104 -0.31 17.66 -12.61
CA PRO A 104 -0.67 18.00 -13.98
C PRO A 104 -0.29 16.90 -14.98
N LYS A 105 -1.19 16.54 -15.91
CA LYS A 105 -0.87 15.57 -16.99
C LYS A 105 -0.04 16.21 -18.10
N LYS A 106 -0.33 17.47 -18.41
CA LYS A 106 0.28 18.28 -19.47
C LYS A 106 0.68 19.62 -18.88
N SER A 107 1.70 20.26 -19.45
CA SER A 107 2.13 21.60 -19.04
C SER A 107 1.07 22.67 -19.36
N ASN A 108 0.28 22.48 -20.43
CA ASN A 108 -0.81 23.35 -20.82
C ASN A 108 -2.09 22.53 -21.16
N PRO A 109 -2.96 22.27 -20.18
CA PRO A 109 -4.18 21.51 -20.41
C PRO A 109 -5.27 22.36 -21.07
N GLU A 110 -5.81 21.92 -22.21
CA GLU A 110 -6.91 22.60 -22.91
C GLU A 110 -8.30 22.02 -22.54
N GLU A 111 -8.33 20.81 -21.99
CA GLU A 111 -9.56 20.12 -21.56
C GLU A 111 -9.51 19.71 -20.09
N LEU A 112 -10.69 19.65 -19.43
CA LEU A 112 -10.79 19.27 -18.01
C LEU A 112 -10.27 17.85 -17.74
N ASN A 113 -10.45 16.93 -18.70
CA ASN A 113 -9.98 15.54 -18.59
C ASN A 113 -8.45 15.41 -18.68
N ASP A 114 -7.79 16.46 -19.19
CA ASP A 114 -6.35 16.59 -19.32
C ASP A 114 -5.70 17.36 -18.17
N CYS A 115 -6.48 17.89 -17.22
CA CYS A 115 -5.95 18.79 -16.20
C CYS A 115 -4.97 18.11 -15.24
N CYS A 116 -5.31 16.90 -14.77
CA CYS A 116 -4.77 16.42 -13.50
C CYS A 116 -4.84 14.88 -13.37
N ARG A 117 -3.85 14.27 -12.72
CA ARG A 117 -3.93 12.94 -12.11
C ARG A 117 -3.94 13.10 -10.60
N PRO A 118 -5.00 12.67 -9.88
CA PRO A 118 -4.95 12.64 -8.42
C PRO A 118 -3.97 11.55 -7.96
N VAL A 119 -3.01 11.90 -7.11
CA VAL A 119 -2.10 10.96 -6.46
C VAL A 119 -2.37 10.94 -4.97
N ALA A 120 -2.61 9.75 -4.42
CA ALA A 120 -2.77 9.55 -2.99
C ALA A 120 -1.40 9.39 -2.31
N LEU A 121 -1.06 10.32 -1.44
CA LEU A 121 0.09 10.23 -0.56
C LEU A 121 -0.32 9.52 0.72
N THR A 122 0.18 8.30 0.90
CA THR A 122 0.07 7.53 2.15
C THR A 122 1.34 7.68 3.00
N SER A 123 1.18 7.45 4.31
CA SER A 123 2.28 7.40 5.28
C SER A 123 3.43 6.51 4.79
N VAL A 124 4.67 6.94 5.03
CA VAL A 124 5.86 6.16 4.69
C VAL A 124 5.88 4.83 5.44
N VAL A 125 5.42 4.82 6.70
CA VAL A 125 5.36 3.63 7.54
C VAL A 125 4.41 2.58 6.93
N VAL A 126 3.26 3.02 6.41
CA VAL A 126 2.31 2.13 5.72
C VAL A 126 2.92 1.53 4.46
N LYS A 127 3.61 2.35 3.65
CA LYS A 127 4.31 1.87 2.45
C LYS A 127 5.37 0.82 2.77
N CYS A 128 6.03 0.91 3.94
CA CYS A 128 6.95 -0.14 4.39
C CYS A 128 6.20 -1.45 4.63
N MET A 129 5.09 -1.41 5.38
CA MET A 129 4.28 -2.60 5.64
C MET A 129 3.71 -3.22 4.36
N GLU A 130 3.14 -2.41 3.47
CA GLU A 130 2.60 -2.87 2.18
C GLU A 130 3.65 -3.65 1.38
N ARG A 131 4.88 -3.15 1.33
CA ARG A 131 5.98 -3.82 0.62
C ARG A 131 6.40 -5.16 1.23
N LEU A 132 6.24 -5.32 2.54
CA LEU A 132 6.53 -6.58 3.22
C LEU A 132 5.47 -7.64 2.91
N VAL A 133 4.20 -7.21 2.85
CA VAL A 133 3.06 -8.11 2.62
C VAL A 133 2.85 -8.41 1.13
N LEU A 134 3.16 -7.45 0.24
CA LEU A 134 2.89 -7.53 -1.19
C LEU A 134 3.44 -8.80 -1.89
N PRO A 135 4.69 -9.27 -1.67
CA PRO A 135 5.18 -10.48 -2.31
C PRO A 135 4.35 -11.72 -1.97
N ARG A 136 3.86 -11.81 -0.72
CA ARG A 136 3.03 -12.93 -0.28
C ARG A 136 1.64 -12.84 -0.87
N LEU A 137 1.04 -11.64 -0.85
CA LEU A 137 -0.26 -11.39 -1.45
C LEU A 137 -0.24 -11.73 -2.95
N MET A 138 0.80 -11.28 -3.66
CA MET A 138 0.97 -11.57 -5.08
C MET A 138 1.15 -13.06 -5.34
N THR A 139 1.81 -13.81 -4.45
CA THR A 139 1.91 -15.28 -4.60
C THR A 139 0.53 -15.96 -4.58
N GLN A 140 -0.40 -15.44 -3.77
CA GLN A 140 -1.77 -15.98 -3.65
C GLN A 140 -2.70 -15.50 -4.76
N VAL A 141 -2.54 -14.25 -5.20
CA VAL A 141 -3.43 -13.61 -6.18
C VAL A 141 -3.02 -13.96 -7.61
N ARG A 142 -1.73 -14.14 -7.90
CA ARG A 142 -1.22 -14.37 -9.26
C ARG A 142 -1.88 -15.53 -10.02
N PRO A 143 -2.21 -16.68 -9.40
CA PRO A 143 -2.95 -17.75 -10.09
C PRO A 143 -4.38 -17.36 -10.50
N SER A 144 -4.94 -16.32 -9.90
CA SER A 144 -6.30 -15.82 -10.17
C SER A 144 -6.33 -14.57 -11.07
N LEU A 145 -5.16 -14.06 -11.48
CA LEU A 145 -5.08 -12.95 -12.41
C LEU A 145 -5.31 -13.42 -13.85
N ASP A 146 -5.96 -12.59 -14.65
CA ASP A 146 -6.18 -12.84 -16.07
C ASP A 146 -4.83 -12.94 -16.80
N ALA A 147 -4.70 -13.89 -17.72
CA ALA A 147 -3.52 -14.06 -18.55
C ALA A 147 -3.22 -12.84 -19.43
N LEU A 148 -4.24 -12.02 -19.73
CA LEU A 148 -4.12 -10.75 -20.46
C LEU A 148 -3.87 -9.53 -19.57
N GLN A 149 -3.66 -9.72 -18.26
CA GLN A 149 -3.32 -8.63 -17.36
C GLN A 149 -1.81 -8.33 -17.40
N PHE A 150 -1.39 -7.55 -18.40
CA PHE A 150 0.00 -7.12 -18.58
C PHE A 150 0.42 -5.97 -17.66
N VAL A 151 -0.55 -5.26 -17.07
CA VAL A 151 -0.28 -4.13 -16.18
C VAL A 151 0.00 -4.62 -14.76
N TYR A 152 1.08 -4.14 -14.16
CA TYR A 152 1.56 -4.49 -12.80
C TYR A 152 2.10 -5.92 -12.65
N GLY A 153 2.33 -6.63 -13.76
CA GLY A 153 3.04 -7.92 -13.79
C GLY A 153 4.53 -7.76 -13.51
N GLN A 154 5.10 -8.70 -12.76
CA GLN A 154 6.54 -8.71 -12.50
C GLN A 154 7.27 -9.03 -13.81
N ASN A 155 8.06 -8.06 -14.31
CA ASN A 155 8.79 -8.11 -15.60
C ASN A 155 7.91 -8.12 -16.86
N GLN A 156 6.71 -7.55 -16.82
CA GLN A 156 5.90 -7.33 -18.03
C GLN A 156 5.90 -5.85 -18.40
N SER A 157 6.28 -5.55 -19.63
CA SER A 157 6.23 -4.21 -20.20
C SER A 157 4.92 -4.03 -20.98
N VAL A 158 4.51 -2.78 -21.19
CA VAL A 158 3.37 -2.44 -22.05
C VAL A 158 3.62 -2.89 -23.50
N GLU A 159 4.89 -3.07 -23.87
CA GLU A 159 5.35 -3.53 -25.17
C GLU A 159 5.06 -5.03 -25.43
N ASP A 160 4.89 -5.84 -24.39
CA ASP A 160 4.65 -7.29 -24.54
C ASP A 160 3.19 -7.63 -24.91
N GLY A 161 2.31 -6.63 -24.90
CA GLY A 161 0.88 -6.77 -25.22
C GLY A 161 0.44 -6.06 -26.50
N SER A 162 1.39 -5.69 -27.38
CA SER A 162 1.14 -5.01 -28.66
C SER A 162 1.17 -5.96 -29.86
#